data_AF-A0AAV7V6Z3-F1
#
_entry.id   AF-A0AAV7V6Z3-F1
#
_cell.length_a   1.000
_cell.length_b   1.000
_cell.length_c   1.000
_cell.angle_alpha   90.00
_cell.angle_beta   90.00
_cell.angle_gamma   90.00
#
_symmetry.space_group_name_H-M   'P 1'
#
loop_
_entity.id
_entity.type
_entity.pdbx_description
1 polymer ?
#
loop_
_entity_poly.entity_id
_entity_poly.type
_entity_poly.pdbx_seq_one_letter_code
_entity_poly.pdbx_strand_id
1 'polypeptide(L)'
;MGTLRLQAVTMGTLRLRAVTMGTLRLQAVTMGTLRLRAVTMGTLRLQAVTMGTLRLQAVTMGTLRLQAVTMGTLRLQAVTLGTLRLQAVTMGTFTLASGDYGCITIAGSDYGYITLAGSDYGYITLAGGDYGYITLASGDYGYITLAGGDYGYITLAGGDSGYIYACGR
;
A
#
# COMPACT_ATOMS: atom_id res chain seq x y z
N MET A 1 15.24 17.22 10.53
CA MET A 1 13.91 16.75 10.06
C MET A 1 13.32 17.83 9.16
N GLY A 2 12.73 17.44 8.03
CA GLY A 2 12.12 18.38 7.09
C GLY A 2 10.77 17.87 6.60
N THR A 3 9.85 18.80 6.28
CA THR A 3 8.60 18.47 5.60
C THR A 3 8.61 19.08 4.21
N LEU A 4 8.53 18.26 3.18
CA LEU A 4 8.26 18.72 1.82
C LEU A 4 6.75 18.66 1.59
N ARG A 5 6.14 19.79 1.23
CA ARG A 5 4.71 19.89 0.91
C ARG A 5 4.55 20.34 -0.53
N LEU A 6 3.76 19.60 -1.30
CA LEU A 6 3.29 20.05 -2.59
C LEU A 6 1.75 20.02 -2.59
N GLN A 7 1.16 21.01 -3.28
CA GLN A 7 -0.28 21.02 -3.47
C GLN A 7 -0.69 20.00 -4.53
N ALA A 8 -0.22 20.16 -5.77
CA ALA A 8 -0.64 19.30 -6.86
C ALA A 8 0.55 18.81 -7.70
N VAL A 9 0.43 17.60 -8.22
CA VAL A 9 1.20 17.10 -9.36
C VAL A 9 0.20 16.68 -10.43
N THR A 10 0.16 17.43 -11.53
CA THR A 10 -0.77 17.19 -12.63
C THR A 10 0.02 16.84 -13.88
N MET A 11 -0.29 15.71 -14.52
CA MET A 11 0.38 15.27 -15.76
C MET A 11 1.91 15.21 -15.65
N GLY A 12 2.43 14.92 -14.46
CA GLY A 12 3.84 15.12 -14.13
C GLY A 12 4.45 13.96 -13.36
N THR A 13 5.78 13.98 -13.25
CA THR A 13 6.51 13.03 -12.40
C THR A 13 7.29 13.76 -11.31
N LEU A 14 7.00 13.45 -10.05
CA LEU A 14 7.83 13.84 -8.92
C LEU A 14 8.82 12.72 -8.60
N ARG A 15 10.12 13.02 -8.60
CA ARG A 15 11.18 12.07 -8.27
C ARG A 15 11.99 12.57 -7.09
N LEU A 16 12.15 11.72 -6.08
CA LEU A 16 13.00 11.98 -4.93
C LEU A 16 13.96 10.82 -4.74
N ARG A 17 15.23 11.15 -4.47
CA ARG A 17 16.27 10.13 -4.26
C ARG A 17 16.19 9.55 -2.86
N ALA A 18 16.14 10.40 -1.84
CA ALA A 18 16.07 9.98 -0.45
C ALA A 18 15.17 10.90 0.35
N VAL A 19 14.43 10.33 1.29
CA VAL A 19 13.76 11.05 2.38
C VAL A 19 14.22 10.41 3.68
N THR A 20 15.04 11.14 4.43
CA THR A 20 15.59 10.67 5.71
C THR A 20 15.01 11.51 6.83
N MET A 21 14.40 10.88 7.83
CA MET A 21 13.85 11.57 9.01
C MET A 21 12.90 12.73 8.61
N GLY A 22 11.99 12.45 7.67
CA GLY A 22 11.24 13.49 6.98
C GLY A 22 9.83 13.08 6.59
N THR A 23 9.03 14.09 6.26
CA THR A 23 7.65 13.89 5.80
C THR A 23 7.46 14.47 4.41
N LEU A 24 6.88 13.70 3.50
CA LEU A 24 6.42 14.16 2.20
C LEU A 24 4.88 14.20 2.20
N ARG A 25 4.30 15.36 1.91
CA ARG A 25 2.84 15.52 1.79
C ARG A 25 2.46 16.05 0.41
N LEU A 26 1.55 15.35 -0.25
CA LEU A 26 0.89 15.81 -1.48
C LEU A 26 -0.62 15.87 -1.27
N GLN A 27 -1.26 16.96 -1.69
CA GLN A 27 -2.72 17.06 -1.64
C GLN A 27 -3.34 16.30 -2.81
N ALA A 28 -2.93 16.59 -4.04
CA ALA A 28 -3.48 15.95 -5.24
C ALA A 28 -2.39 15.43 -6.18
N VAL A 29 -2.59 14.23 -6.70
CA VAL A 29 -1.85 13.70 -7.85
C VAL A 29 -2.86 13.30 -8.90
N THR A 30 -2.88 14.01 -10.03
CA THR A 30 -3.78 13.73 -11.15
C THR A 30 -2.97 13.33 -12.36
N MET A 31 -3.21 12.13 -12.89
CA MET A 31 -2.48 11.58 -14.05
C MET A 31 -0.95 11.67 -13.86
N GLY A 32 -0.50 11.45 -12.63
CA GLY A 32 0.87 11.74 -12.20
C GLY A 32 1.59 10.52 -11.65
N THR A 33 2.91 10.58 -11.67
CA THR A 33 3.78 9.55 -11.08
C THR A 33 4.60 10.12 -9.94
N LEU A 34 4.63 9.46 -8.78
CA LEU A 34 5.56 9.74 -7.70
C LEU A 34 6.54 8.56 -7.57
N ARG A 35 7.84 8.87 -7.62
CA ARG A 35 8.91 7.86 -7.43
C ARG A 35 9.85 8.27 -6.30
N LEU A 36 10.03 7.39 -5.32
CA LEU A 36 11.08 7.52 -4.32
C LEU A 36 12.03 6.32 -4.37
N ARG A 37 13.33 6.56 -4.30
CA ARG A 37 14.29 5.45 -4.19
C ARG A 37 14.42 4.95 -2.76
N ALA A 38 14.73 5.83 -1.81
CA ALA A 38 14.89 5.45 -0.41
C ALA A 38 14.05 6.33 0.52
N VAL A 39 13.39 5.71 1.49
CA VAL A 39 12.74 6.39 2.61
C VAL A 39 13.24 5.75 3.89
N THR A 40 13.89 6.52 4.75
CA THR A 40 14.42 6.04 6.03
C THR A 40 13.79 6.85 7.15
N MET A 41 13.08 6.20 8.06
CA MET A 41 12.35 6.85 9.15
C MET A 41 11.47 8.00 8.64
N GLY A 42 10.68 7.72 7.61
CA GLY A 42 9.94 8.74 6.87
C GLY A 42 8.44 8.47 6.78
N THR A 43 7.68 9.54 6.57
CA THR A 43 6.23 9.43 6.33
C THR A 43 5.85 10.04 4.98
N LEU A 44 5.07 9.30 4.20
CA LEU A 44 4.51 9.77 2.94
C LEU A 44 2.99 9.83 3.05
N ARG A 45 2.39 10.99 2.78
CA ARG A 45 0.95 11.20 2.82
C ARG A 45 0.46 11.78 1.50
N LEU A 46 -0.52 11.12 0.88
CA LEU A 46 -1.25 11.62 -0.27
C LEU A 46 -2.74 11.70 0.09
N GLN A 47 -3.39 12.83 -0.19
CA GLN A 47 -4.84 12.96 0.08
C GLN A 47 -5.65 12.38 -1.06
N ALA A 48 -5.46 12.87 -2.29
CA ALA A 48 -6.17 12.41 -3.48
C ALA A 48 -5.20 11.94 -4.57
N VAL A 49 -5.46 10.76 -5.12
CA VAL A 49 -4.75 10.22 -6.28
C VAL A 49 -5.75 9.77 -7.34
N THR A 50 -5.73 10.45 -8.47
CA THR A 50 -6.58 10.16 -9.63
C THR A 50 -5.69 9.76 -10.80
N MET A 51 -5.88 8.56 -11.33
CA MET A 51 -5.04 8.02 -12.42
C MET A 51 -3.53 8.08 -12.11
N GLY A 52 -3.14 7.72 -10.89
CA GLY A 52 -1.78 7.95 -10.39
C GLY A 52 -0.95 6.67 -10.19
N THR A 53 0.37 6.81 -10.29
CA THR A 53 1.31 5.72 -10.00
C THR A 53 2.27 6.13 -8.88
N LEU A 54 2.37 5.33 -7.82
CA LEU A 54 3.33 5.53 -6.74
C LEU A 54 4.32 4.36 -6.70
N ARG A 55 5.63 4.66 -6.75
CA ARG A 55 6.70 3.67 -6.68
C ARG A 55 7.71 4.02 -5.61
N LEU A 56 7.94 3.11 -4.65
CA LEU A 56 9.04 3.21 -3.69
C LEU A 56 9.92 1.97 -3.79
N GLN A 57 11.24 2.16 -3.86
CA GLN A 57 12.17 1.04 -3.97
C GLN A 57 12.55 0.48 -2.60
N ALA A 58 13.00 1.32 -1.68
CA ALA A 58 13.40 0.90 -0.34
C ALA A 58 12.74 1.78 0.72
N VAL A 59 12.10 1.15 1.70
CA VAL A 59 11.52 1.81 2.86
C VAL A 59 12.01 1.13 4.13
N THR A 60 12.75 1.88 4.93
CA THR A 60 13.22 1.45 6.25
C THR A 60 12.48 2.27 7.29
N MET A 61 11.67 1.61 8.13
CA MET A 61 10.84 2.26 9.15
C MET A 61 9.97 3.40 8.57
N GLY A 62 9.07 3.07 7.65
CA GLY A 62 8.26 4.07 6.95
C GLY A 62 6.76 3.92 7.15
N THR A 63 6.04 5.02 7.01
CA THR A 63 4.57 4.98 6.92
C THR A 63 4.10 5.62 5.62
N LEU A 64 3.23 4.92 4.89
CA LEU A 64 2.61 5.41 3.67
C LEU A 64 1.10 5.47 3.88
N ARG A 65 0.51 6.64 3.67
CA ARG A 65 -0.94 6.87 3.79
C ARG A 65 -1.49 7.48 2.50
N LEU A 66 -2.53 6.86 1.94
CA LEU A 66 -3.33 7.37 0.84
C LEU A 66 -4.79 7.41 1.28
N GLN A 67 -5.48 8.54 1.11
CA GLN A 67 -6.85 8.72 1.61
C GLN A 67 -7.95 8.50 0.58
N ALA A 68 -7.72 8.85 -0.68
CA ALA A 68 -8.66 8.62 -1.76
C ALA A 68 -7.88 8.25 -3.01
N VAL A 69 -8.20 7.09 -3.58
CA VAL A 69 -7.55 6.58 -4.80
C VAL A 69 -8.63 6.14 -5.77
N THR A 70 -8.88 6.92 -6.81
CA THR A 70 -9.90 6.55 -7.80
C THR A 70 -9.39 5.47 -8.74
N MET A 71 -8.20 5.68 -9.30
CA MET A 71 -7.51 4.73 -10.17
C MET A 71 -6.03 4.86 -9.87
N GLY A 72 -5.44 3.87 -9.21
CA GLY A 72 -4.07 3.99 -8.72
C GLY A 72 -3.31 2.69 -8.69
N THR A 73 -2.01 2.80 -8.94
CA THR A 73 -1.07 1.70 -8.71
C THR A 73 -0.05 2.11 -7.67
N LEU A 74 0.16 1.26 -6.68
CA LEU A 74 1.22 1.40 -5.70
C LEU A 74 2.13 0.19 -5.76
N ARG A 75 3.43 0.45 -5.89
CA ARG A 75 4.46 -0.57 -5.83
C ARG A 75 5.52 -0.23 -4.80
N LEU A 76 5.70 -1.12 -3.85
CA LEU A 76 6.78 -1.13 -2.86
C LEU A 76 7.68 -2.33 -3.16
N GLN A 77 8.98 -2.11 -3.38
CA GLN A 77 9.89 -3.23 -3.65
C GLN A 77 10.39 -3.87 -2.37
N ALA A 78 11.06 -3.12 -1.49
CA ALA A 78 11.61 -3.64 -0.24
C ALA A 78 11.16 -2.77 0.94
N VAL A 79 10.59 -3.41 1.97
CA VAL A 79 10.11 -2.74 3.19
C VAL A 79 10.59 -3.51 4.42
N THR A 80 11.57 -2.99 5.16
CA THR A 80 12.03 -3.64 6.40
C THR A 80 10.97 -3.56 7.49
N LEU A 81 10.44 -2.35 7.73
CA LEU A 81 9.41 -2.07 8.72
C LEU A 81 8.52 -0.99 8.11
N GLY A 82 7.29 -1.35 7.76
CA GLY A 82 6.42 -0.40 7.10
C GLY A 82 4.95 -0.65 7.29
N THR A 83 4.21 0.46 7.36
CA THR A 83 2.76 0.45 7.34
C THR A 83 2.26 1.16 6.09
N LEU A 84 1.40 0.47 5.34
CA LEU A 84 0.66 1.01 4.23
C LEU A 84 -0.82 1.08 4.63
N ARG A 85 -1.37 2.29 4.60
CA ARG A 85 -2.80 2.52 4.85
C ARG A 85 -3.43 3.21 3.66
N LEU A 86 -4.52 2.61 3.18
CA LEU A 86 -5.34 3.11 2.09
C LEU A 86 -6.78 3.25 2.59
N GLN A 87 -7.42 4.34 2.19
CA GLN A 87 -8.82 4.58 2.41
C GLN A 87 -9.47 4.93 1.07
N ALA A 88 -10.75 4.61 0.91
CA ALA A 88 -11.58 4.97 -0.25
C ALA A 88 -10.88 4.71 -1.60
N VAL A 89 -10.72 3.43 -1.93
CA VAL A 89 -10.07 2.99 -3.17
C VAL A 89 -11.14 2.51 -4.17
N THR A 90 -11.45 3.28 -5.19
CA THR A 90 -12.40 2.83 -6.23
C THR A 90 -11.80 1.70 -7.05
N MET A 91 -10.63 1.93 -7.67
CA MET A 91 -9.85 0.89 -8.34
C MET A 91 -8.37 1.03 -8.02
N GLY A 92 -7.76 -0.04 -7.49
CA GLY A 92 -6.34 0.00 -7.17
C GLY A 92 -5.64 -1.34 -7.13
N THR A 93 -4.37 -1.31 -7.54
CA THR A 93 -3.44 -2.44 -7.39
C THR A 93 -2.30 -2.05 -6.46
N PHE A 94 -2.11 -2.85 -5.41
CA PHE A 94 -1.13 -2.63 -4.37
C PHE A 94 -0.22 -3.84 -4.28
N THR A 95 1.06 -3.62 -4.54
CA THR A 95 2.06 -4.70 -4.50
C THR A 95 3.18 -4.33 -3.55
N LEU A 96 3.47 -5.22 -2.61
CA LEU A 96 4.68 -5.22 -1.80
C LEU A 96 5.46 -6.50 -2.13
N ALA A 97 6.67 -6.35 -2.67
CA ALA A 97 7.43 -7.46 -3.25
C ALA A 97 8.35 -8.19 -2.27
N SER A 98 8.84 -7.50 -1.25
CA SER A 98 9.52 -8.11 -0.11
C SER A 98 9.46 -7.21 1.12
N GLY A 99 9.42 -7.82 2.30
CA GLY A 99 9.59 -7.05 3.53
C GLY A 99 9.52 -7.85 4.83
N ASP A 100 10.43 -7.58 5.74
CA ASP A 100 10.52 -8.31 7.02
C ASP A 100 9.22 -8.12 7.84
N TYR A 101 8.73 -6.88 7.96
CA TYR A 101 7.46 -6.55 8.63
C TYR A 101 6.60 -5.60 7.78
N GLY A 102 5.60 -6.18 7.10
CA GLY A 102 4.67 -5.47 6.23
C GLY A 102 3.25 -5.50 6.75
N CYS A 103 2.66 -4.33 7.02
CA CYS A 103 1.22 -4.22 7.27
C CYS A 103 0.57 -3.41 6.15
N ILE A 104 -0.43 -4.00 5.48
CA ILE A 104 -1.26 -3.37 4.47
C ILE A 104 -2.70 -3.35 4.97
N THR A 105 -3.28 -2.16 5.07
CA THR A 105 -4.70 -1.99 5.40
C THR A 105 -5.38 -1.18 4.31
N ILE A 106 -6.47 -1.71 3.79
CA ILE A 106 -7.37 -1.00 2.88
C ILE A 106 -8.76 -0.96 3.51
N ALA A 107 -9.31 0.24 3.63
CA ALA A 107 -10.67 0.46 4.14
C ALA A 107 -11.54 1.14 3.06
N GLY A 108 -12.62 0.46 2.67
CA GLY A 108 -13.57 0.89 1.65
C GLY A 108 -12.98 0.85 0.26
N SER A 109 -13.02 -0.31 -0.41
CA SER A 109 -12.56 -0.42 -1.80
C SER A 109 -13.56 -1.08 -2.73
N ASP A 110 -13.96 -0.43 -3.81
CA ASP A 110 -14.89 -1.05 -4.76
C ASP A 110 -14.17 -2.22 -5.48
N TYR A 111 -12.97 -1.98 -6.01
CA TYR A 111 -12.08 -2.99 -6.59
C TYR A 111 -10.64 -2.88 -6.07
N GLY A 112 -10.24 -3.81 -5.20
CA GLY A 112 -8.91 -3.84 -4.59
C GLY A 112 -8.13 -5.11 -4.91
N TYR A 113 -6.93 -4.96 -5.48
CA TYR A 113 -5.95 -6.05 -5.61
C TYR A 113 -4.77 -5.79 -4.69
N ILE A 114 -4.54 -6.69 -3.73
CA ILE A 114 -3.39 -6.64 -2.84
C ILE A 114 -2.53 -7.87 -3.09
N THR A 115 -1.25 -7.65 -3.33
CA THR A 115 -0.25 -8.71 -3.39
C THR A 115 0.86 -8.39 -2.43
N LEU A 116 1.09 -9.30 -1.49
CA LEU A 116 2.26 -9.31 -0.63
C LEU A 116 3.10 -10.53 -1.01
N ALA A 117 4.33 -10.31 -1.42
CA ALA A 117 5.29 -11.36 -1.71
C ALA A 117 6.46 -11.27 -0.73
N GLY A 118 6.98 -12.42 -0.29
CA GLY A 118 8.23 -12.57 0.44
C GLY A 118 8.32 -11.71 1.70
N SER A 119 7.50 -12.00 2.69
CA SER A 119 7.52 -11.27 3.96
C SER A 119 7.61 -12.19 5.17
N ASP A 120 8.56 -11.98 6.07
CA ASP A 120 8.67 -12.80 7.30
C ASP A 120 7.38 -12.67 8.14
N TYR A 121 6.87 -11.43 8.26
CA TYR A 121 5.60 -11.12 8.92
C TYR A 121 4.72 -10.23 8.04
N GLY A 122 3.68 -10.83 7.44
CA GLY A 122 2.73 -10.16 6.56
C GLY A 122 1.34 -10.02 7.15
N TYR A 123 0.85 -8.80 7.34
CA TYR A 123 -0.51 -8.51 7.77
C TYR A 123 -1.27 -7.78 6.67
N ILE A 124 -2.34 -8.38 6.16
CA ILE A 124 -3.23 -7.76 5.17
C ILE A 124 -4.63 -7.67 5.74
N THR A 125 -5.18 -6.47 5.76
CA THR A 125 -6.57 -6.24 6.12
C THR A 125 -7.27 -5.51 4.98
N LEU A 126 -8.33 -6.12 4.46
CA LEU A 126 -9.25 -5.51 3.51
C LEU A 126 -10.61 -5.42 4.20
N ALA A 127 -11.07 -4.19 4.45
CA ALA A 127 -12.31 -3.93 5.16
C ALA A 127 -13.27 -3.13 4.27
N GLY A 128 -14.38 -3.75 3.89
CA GLY A 128 -15.41 -3.15 3.05
C GLY A 128 -15.00 -3.04 1.57
N GLY A 129 -15.99 -3.18 0.70
CA GLY A 129 -15.79 -3.17 -0.74
C GLY A 129 -16.77 -4.05 -1.49
N ASP A 130 -16.73 -4.02 -2.82
CA ASP A 130 -17.53 -4.93 -3.64
C ASP A 130 -16.68 -6.14 -4.05
N TYR A 131 -15.45 -5.90 -4.52
CA TYR A 131 -14.51 -6.92 -5.02
C TYR A 131 -13.11 -6.80 -4.42
N GLY A 132 -12.68 -7.84 -3.71
CA GLY A 132 -11.36 -7.91 -3.08
C GLY A 132 -10.54 -9.13 -3.52
N TYR A 133 -9.31 -8.91 -3.99
CA TYR A 133 -8.35 -9.97 -4.28
C TYR A 133 -7.11 -9.78 -3.42
N ILE A 134 -6.83 -10.76 -2.56
CA ILE A 134 -5.66 -10.76 -1.70
C ILE A 134 -4.80 -11.97 -2.02
N THR A 135 -3.55 -11.72 -2.39
CA THR A 135 -2.55 -12.77 -2.57
C THR A 135 -1.41 -12.55 -1.60
N LEU A 136 -1.15 -13.55 -0.76
CA LEU A 136 0.07 -13.65 0.04
C LEU A 136 0.93 -14.76 -0.54
N ALA A 137 2.05 -14.39 -1.16
CA ALA A 137 3.00 -15.31 -1.77
C ALA A 137 4.25 -15.41 -0.89
N SER A 138 4.31 -16.45 -0.07
CA SER A 138 5.41 -16.82 0.84
C SER A 138 5.75 -15.82 1.95
N GLY A 139 5.92 -16.37 3.14
CA GLY A 139 6.27 -15.66 4.37
C GLY A 139 6.18 -16.58 5.58
N ASP A 140 7.01 -16.39 6.60
CA ASP A 140 7.00 -17.27 7.78
C ASP A 140 5.65 -17.19 8.50
N TYR A 141 5.11 -15.96 8.66
CA TYR A 141 3.84 -15.67 9.32
C TYR A 141 2.95 -14.75 8.50
N GLY A 142 1.78 -15.26 8.09
CA GLY A 142 0.77 -14.51 7.35
C GLY A 142 -0.54 -14.33 8.12
N TYR A 143 -1.07 -13.10 8.18
CA TYR A 143 -2.41 -12.82 8.68
C TYR A 143 -3.22 -12.06 7.63
N ILE A 144 -4.30 -12.67 7.16
CA ILE A 144 -5.22 -12.05 6.20
C ILE A 144 -6.57 -11.89 6.87
N THR A 145 -7.09 -10.67 6.86
CA THR A 145 -8.43 -10.32 7.30
C THR A 145 -9.21 -9.72 6.15
N LEU A 146 -10.31 -10.36 5.79
CA LEU A 146 -11.33 -9.82 4.90
C LEU A 146 -12.60 -9.59 5.72
N ALA A 147 -13.00 -8.33 5.87
CA ALA A 147 -14.16 -7.95 6.66
C ALA A 147 -15.15 -7.18 5.79
N GLY A 148 -16.30 -7.78 5.48
CA GLY A 148 -17.21 -7.24 4.47
C GLY A 148 -16.68 -7.40 3.04
N GLY A 149 -17.50 -7.09 2.06
CA GLY A 149 -17.26 -7.52 0.68
C GLY A 149 -18.47 -8.26 0.12
N ASP A 150 -18.85 -7.97 -1.12
CA ASP A 150 -19.77 -8.85 -1.86
C ASP A 150 -19.01 -10.07 -2.41
N TYR A 151 -17.80 -9.85 -2.94
CA TYR A 151 -16.94 -10.88 -3.52
C TYR A 151 -15.49 -10.75 -3.05
N GLY A 152 -14.91 -11.86 -2.58
CA GLY A 152 -13.54 -11.90 -2.08
C GLY A 152 -12.80 -13.17 -2.48
N TYR A 153 -11.57 -13.01 -2.96
CA TYR A 153 -10.65 -14.11 -3.23
C TYR A 153 -9.38 -13.94 -2.40
N ILE A 154 -9.04 -14.96 -1.64
CA ILE A 154 -7.83 -15.01 -0.82
C ILE A 154 -6.99 -16.19 -1.28
N THR A 155 -5.77 -15.90 -1.71
CA THR A 155 -4.78 -16.90 -2.09
C THR A 155 -3.59 -16.80 -1.14
N LEU A 156 -3.26 -17.91 -0.49
CA LEU A 156 -2.07 -18.04 0.35
C LEU A 156 -1.16 -19.10 -0.28
N ALA A 157 -0.09 -18.65 -0.92
CA ALA A 157 0.84 -19.49 -1.65
C ALA A 157 2.16 -19.58 -0.88
N GLY A 158 2.27 -20.60 -0.03
CA GLY A 158 3.47 -20.87 0.78
C GLY A 158 3.55 -20.04 2.06
N GLY A 159 4.37 -20.54 3.00
CA GLY A 159 4.58 -19.98 4.33
C GLY A 159 4.51 -21.05 5.41
N ASP A 160 5.20 -20.83 6.52
CA ASP A 160 5.27 -21.81 7.62
C ASP A 160 4.00 -21.77 8.47
N SER A 161 3.37 -20.60 8.62
CA SER A 161 2.15 -20.42 9.40
C SER A 161 1.29 -19.28 8.85
N GLY A 162 -0.03 -19.50 8.75
CA GLY A 162 -0.95 -18.53 8.19
C GLY A 162 -2.35 -18.60 8.78
N TYR A 163 -2.96 -17.44 9.00
CA TYR A 163 -4.36 -17.32 9.42
C TYR A 163 -5.14 -16.49 8.40
N ILE A 164 -6.28 -17.03 7.98
CA ILE A 164 -7.24 -16.34 7.13
C ILE A 164 -8.53 -16.18 7.93
N TYR A 165 -8.96 -14.93 8.10
CA TYR A 165 -10.24 -14.60 8.68
C TYR A 165 -11.09 -13.87 7.64
N ALA A 166 -12.19 -14.48 7.25
CA ALA A 166 -13.18 -13.88 6.37
C ALA A 166 -14.52 -13.78 7.12
N CYS A 167 -14.99 -12.55 7.36
CA CYS A 167 -16.32 -12.30 7.88
C CYS A 167 -17.21 -11.87 6.72
N GLY A 168 -18.12 -12.77 6.31
CA GLY A 168 -19.19 -12.46 5.37
C GLY A 168 -20.31 -11.65 6.03
N ARG A 169 -21.23 -11.15 5.21
CA ARG A 169 -22.56 -10.72 5.65
C ARG A 169 -23.50 -11.91 5.74
#